data_AF-A0A2D5KAZ8-F1
#
_entry.id   AF-A0A2D5KAZ8-F1
#
_cell.length_a   1.000
_cell.length_b   1.000
_cell.length_c   1.000
_cell.angle_alpha   90.00
_cell.angle_beta   90.00
_cell.angle_gamma   90.00
#
_symmetry.space_group_name_H-M   'P 1'
#
loop_
_entity.id
_entity.type
_entity.pdbx_description
1 polymer ?
#
loop_
_entity_poly.entity_id
_entity_poly.type
_entity_poly.pdbx_seq_one_letter_code
_entity_poly.pdbx_strand_id
1 'polypeptide(L)'
;MKIRQITIIALASVAMFITSCGNNNSQNEHEGHDHPTETVTKSDSRNENGELVDASGEIITGCPMHKEYIGKKGDKCPKCNYNEMIPITWSLEGIDTVRVTTLSDYNPPQN
;
A
#
# COMPACT_ATOMS: atom_id res chain seq x y z
N MET A 1 -12.33 65.02 -32.92
CA MET A 1 -10.90 64.98 -33.31
C MET A 1 -10.39 63.56 -33.08
N LYS A 2 -10.19 62.83 -34.19
CA LYS A 2 -9.39 61.61 -34.44
C LYS A 2 -9.05 60.67 -33.27
N ILE A 3 -9.71 59.51 -33.28
CA ILE A 3 -9.28 58.24 -32.68
C ILE A 3 -7.87 57.90 -33.22
N ARG A 4 -6.89 57.70 -32.34
CA ARG A 4 -5.52 57.32 -32.72
C ARG A 4 -5.12 56.00 -32.04
N GLN A 5 -5.21 54.94 -32.85
CA GLN A 5 -4.20 53.90 -33.08
C GLN A 5 -3.59 53.24 -31.84
N ILE A 6 -4.05 52.01 -31.61
CA ILE A 6 -3.51 50.99 -30.70
C ILE A 6 -2.10 50.63 -31.18
N THR A 7 -1.05 51.04 -30.46
CA THR A 7 0.31 50.56 -30.71
C THR A 7 0.59 49.32 -29.86
N ILE A 8 0.39 48.17 -30.49
CA ILE A 8 1.01 46.90 -30.10
C ILE A 8 2.51 47.06 -30.39
N ILE A 9 3.35 47.13 -29.36
CA ILE A 9 4.79 46.88 -29.51
C ILE A 9 5.17 45.81 -28.50
N ALA A 10 5.50 44.65 -29.07
CA ALA A 10 6.03 43.48 -28.39
C ALA A 10 7.36 43.80 -27.69
N LEU A 11 7.48 43.36 -26.44
CA LEU A 11 8.77 43.01 -25.85
C LEU A 11 8.68 41.55 -25.41
N ALA A 12 9.20 40.71 -26.31
CA ALA A 12 9.56 39.34 -26.02
C ALA A 12 10.62 39.28 -24.91
N SER A 13 10.68 38.11 -24.28
CA SER A 13 11.80 37.59 -23.48
C SER A 13 11.79 37.86 -21.98
N VAL A 14 11.09 36.99 -21.25
CA VAL A 14 11.62 36.39 -20.00
C VAL A 14 11.25 34.91 -20.07
N ALA A 15 12.10 34.09 -20.69
CA ALA A 15 13.09 33.28 -19.99
C ALA A 15 12.46 32.38 -18.90
N MET A 16 12.16 31.16 -19.33
CA MET A 16 12.45 29.89 -18.63
C MET A 16 12.43 29.94 -17.10
N PHE A 17 11.36 29.41 -16.51
CA PHE A 17 11.49 28.50 -15.36
C PHE A 17 10.42 27.41 -15.50
N ILE A 18 10.76 26.35 -16.22
CA ILE A 18 10.15 25.03 -16.00
C ILE A 18 10.59 24.60 -14.61
N THR A 19 9.83 24.98 -13.59
CA THR A 19 9.95 24.40 -12.25
C THR A 19 9.30 23.03 -12.29
N SER A 20 10.08 22.05 -12.76
CA SER A 20 9.86 20.65 -12.48
C SER A 20 10.25 20.38 -11.04
N CYS A 21 9.26 20.35 -10.15
CA CYS A 21 9.31 19.47 -8.98
C CYS A 21 8.50 18.25 -9.39
N GLY A 22 9.14 17.19 -9.87
CA GLY A 22 9.82 16.27 -8.95
C GLY A 22 8.78 15.28 -8.42
N ASN A 23 8.15 14.53 -9.34
CA ASN A 23 7.37 13.36 -8.97
C ASN A 23 8.35 12.22 -8.73
N ASN A 24 8.72 12.05 -7.47
CA ASN A 24 9.64 11.01 -7.02
C ASN A 24 8.89 9.68 -7.00
N ASN A 25 8.62 9.09 -8.16
CA ASN A 25 8.27 7.67 -8.22
C ASN A 25 9.58 6.88 -8.25
N SER A 26 10.12 6.57 -7.06
CA SER A 26 11.00 5.42 -6.93
C SER A 26 10.13 4.17 -7.12
N GLN A 27 10.03 3.72 -8.36
CA GLN A 27 9.69 2.34 -8.67
C GLN A 27 10.84 1.50 -8.15
N ASN A 28 10.62 0.81 -7.04
CA ASN A 28 11.38 -0.39 -6.76
C ASN A 28 10.81 -1.46 -7.69
N GLU A 29 11.63 -1.84 -8.66
CA GLU A 29 11.34 -2.87 -9.64
C GLU A 29 11.26 -4.22 -8.91
N HIS A 30 10.05 -4.70 -8.68
CA HIS A 30 9.80 -6.12 -8.53
C HIS A 30 8.96 -6.54 -9.75
N GLU A 31 9.62 -7.14 -10.75
CA GLU A 31 8.92 -7.93 -11.76
C GLU A 31 8.26 -9.10 -11.03
N GLY A 32 7.01 -8.92 -10.62
CA GLY A 32 6.21 -9.89 -9.90
C GLY A 32 4.81 -9.89 -10.47
N HIS A 33 4.36 -11.05 -10.93
CA HIS A 33 3.09 -11.26 -11.60
C HIS A 33 1.90 -10.75 -10.78
N ASP A 34 0.86 -10.27 -11.46
CA ASP A 34 -0.36 -9.70 -10.87
C ASP A 34 -0.99 -10.64 -9.83
N HIS A 35 -0.80 -10.31 -8.56
CA HIS A 35 -1.60 -10.82 -7.46
C HIS A 35 -2.35 -9.61 -6.86
N PRO A 36 -3.52 -9.79 -6.21
CA PRO A 36 -4.14 -8.77 -5.37
C PRO A 36 -3.28 -8.59 -4.12
N THR A 37 -2.09 -8.07 -4.33
CA THR A 37 -1.10 -7.79 -3.32
C THR A 37 -1.51 -6.51 -2.64
N GLU A 38 -2.06 -6.61 -1.43
CA GLU A 38 -2.00 -5.48 -0.52
C GLU A 38 -0.55 -5.37 -0.09
N THR A 39 0.25 -4.65 -0.88
CA THR A 39 1.55 -4.21 -0.41
C THR A 39 1.24 -3.39 0.83
N VAL A 40 1.57 -3.90 2.02
CA VAL A 40 1.61 -3.10 3.25
C VAL A 40 2.79 -2.14 3.09
N THR A 41 2.66 -1.22 2.14
CA THR A 41 3.58 -0.13 1.93
C THR A 41 2.79 1.12 2.23
N LYS A 42 3.27 1.82 3.27
CA LYS A 42 2.85 3.13 3.79
C LYS A 42 1.97 3.07 5.06
N SER A 43 2.69 2.93 6.18
CA SER A 43 2.28 3.01 7.58
C SER A 43 1.67 1.73 8.16
N ASP A 44 2.53 0.88 8.73
CA ASP A 44 2.13 -0.11 9.75
C ASP A 44 1.46 0.64 10.91
N SER A 45 0.14 0.79 10.85
CA SER A 45 -0.65 1.28 11.96
C SER A 45 -0.65 0.20 13.03
N ARG A 46 -0.13 0.51 14.23
CA ARG A 46 -0.12 -0.41 15.37
C ARG A 46 -0.90 0.19 16.53
N ASN A 47 -1.58 -0.67 17.28
CA ASN A 47 -2.26 -0.26 18.52
C ASN A 47 -1.26 -0.13 19.69
N GLU A 48 -1.76 0.20 20.88
CA GLU A 48 -0.97 0.34 22.11
C GLU A 48 -0.25 -0.95 22.55
N ASN A 49 -0.72 -2.12 22.09
CA ASN A 49 -0.09 -3.41 22.34
C ASN A 49 0.96 -3.78 21.28
N GLY A 50 1.18 -2.92 20.27
CA GLY A 50 2.08 -3.17 19.15
C GLY A 50 1.52 -4.12 18.08
N GLU A 51 0.23 -4.43 18.13
CA GLU A 51 -0.45 -5.28 17.15
C GLU A 51 -0.79 -4.46 15.90
N LEU A 52 -0.56 -5.04 14.73
CA LEU A 52 -0.92 -4.44 13.45
C LEU A 52 -2.44 -4.28 13.35
N VAL A 53 -2.89 -3.10 12.95
CA VAL A 53 -4.31 -2.81 12.69
C VAL A 53 -4.50 -2.28 11.28
N ASP A 54 -5.67 -2.54 10.70
CA ASP A 54 -6.04 -1.99 9.39
C ASP A 54 -6.47 -0.52 9.48
N ALA A 55 -6.87 0.06 8.34
CA ALA A 55 -7.33 1.45 8.27
C ALA A 55 -8.61 1.72 9.10
N SER A 56 -9.37 0.67 9.46
CA SER A 56 -10.55 0.76 10.32
C SER A 56 -10.24 0.54 11.81
N GLY A 57 -9.00 0.17 12.13
CA GLY A 57 -8.57 -0.16 13.49
C GLY A 57 -8.81 -1.61 13.89
N GLU A 58 -9.16 -2.50 12.96
CA GLU A 58 -9.31 -3.93 13.24
C GLU A 58 -7.95 -4.63 13.30
N ILE A 59 -7.76 -5.53 14.27
CA ILE A 59 -6.51 -6.29 14.44
C ILE A 59 -6.30 -7.23 13.25
N ILE A 60 -5.15 -7.07 12.59
CA ILE A 60 -4.67 -7.98 11.57
C ILE A 60 -3.91 -9.12 12.24
N THR A 61 -4.28 -10.35 11.88
CA THR A 61 -3.59 -11.56 12.33
C THR A 61 -2.78 -12.17 11.21
N GLY A 62 -1.78 -12.97 11.54
CA GLY A 62 -0.97 -13.66 10.55
C GLY A 62 -0.41 -14.97 11.06
N CYS A 63 0.21 -15.71 10.16
CA CYS A 63 0.93 -16.93 10.52
C CYS A 63 2.37 -16.59 10.96
N PRO A 64 2.81 -16.97 12.17
CA PRO A 64 4.18 -16.69 12.61
C PRO A 64 5.25 -17.47 11.81
N MET A 65 4.86 -18.59 11.18
CA MET A 65 5.74 -19.41 10.35
C MET A 65 5.72 -19.01 8.87
N HIS A 66 4.62 -18.45 8.38
CA HIS A 66 4.43 -18.03 6.99
C HIS A 66 3.93 -16.60 6.98
N LYS A 67 4.85 -15.66 7.23
CA LYS A 67 4.57 -14.24 7.45
C LYS A 67 3.94 -13.55 6.24
N GLU A 68 4.01 -14.17 5.06
CA GLU A 68 3.33 -13.72 3.86
C GLU A 68 1.80 -13.86 3.95
N TYR A 69 1.26 -14.68 4.87
CA TYR A 69 -0.19 -14.83 5.02
C TYR A 69 -0.74 -14.02 6.17
N ILE A 70 -1.64 -13.10 5.83
CA ILE A 70 -2.40 -12.27 6.77
C ILE A 70 -3.90 -12.57 6.68
N GLY A 71 -4.63 -12.24 7.73
CA GLY A 71 -6.05 -12.46 7.87
C GLY A 71 -6.61 -11.70 9.07
N LYS A 72 -7.72 -12.19 9.61
CA LYS A 72 -8.36 -11.65 10.82
C LYS A 72 -8.44 -12.72 11.91
N LYS A 73 -8.81 -12.28 13.11
CA LYS A 73 -8.96 -13.17 14.27
C LYS A 73 -9.83 -14.39 13.94
N GLY A 74 -9.30 -15.58 14.27
CA GLY A 74 -9.95 -16.86 14.03
C GLY A 74 -9.62 -17.48 12.67
N ASP A 75 -9.01 -16.74 11.74
CA ASP A 75 -8.51 -17.32 10.50
C ASP A 75 -7.40 -18.34 10.77
N LYS A 76 -7.29 -19.29 9.85
CA LYS A 76 -6.26 -20.35 9.87
C LYS A 76 -5.31 -20.21 8.70
N CYS A 77 -4.05 -20.57 8.89
CA CYS A 77 -3.04 -20.52 7.84
C CYS A 77 -3.19 -21.71 6.85
N PRO A 78 -3.30 -21.47 5.54
CA PRO A 78 -3.46 -22.54 4.54
C PRO A 78 -2.21 -23.43 4.41
N LYS A 79 -1.01 -22.91 4.72
CA LYS A 79 0.24 -23.70 4.65
C LYS A 79 0.53 -24.51 5.91
N CYS A 80 0.12 -24.04 7.09
CA CYS A 80 0.42 -24.69 8.38
C CYS A 80 -0.58 -25.80 8.76
N ASN A 81 -1.21 -26.45 7.78
CA ASN A 81 -2.26 -27.42 8.06
C ASN A 81 -3.38 -26.83 8.95
N TYR A 82 -3.71 -25.55 8.72
CA TYR A 82 -4.76 -24.79 9.40
C TYR A 82 -4.52 -24.45 10.88
N ASN A 83 -3.28 -24.15 11.27
CA ASN A 83 -3.02 -23.50 12.57
C ASN A 83 -3.69 -22.12 12.64
N GLU A 84 -4.20 -21.76 13.81
CA GLU A 84 -4.82 -20.47 14.07
C GLU A 84 -3.81 -19.33 13.94
N MET A 85 -4.23 -18.26 13.28
CA MET A 85 -3.44 -17.04 13.13
C MET A 85 -3.48 -16.20 14.40
N ILE A 86 -2.36 -15.52 14.69
CA ILE A 86 -2.19 -14.69 15.88
C ILE A 86 -1.98 -13.22 15.50
N PRO A 87 -2.25 -12.27 16.40
CA PRO A 87 -1.99 -10.85 16.14
C PRO A 87 -0.55 -10.60 15.67
N ILE A 88 -0.40 -9.78 14.64
CA ILE A 88 0.90 -9.49 14.05
C ILE A 88 1.62 -8.45 14.91
N THR A 89 2.63 -8.89 15.66
CA THR A 89 3.55 -8.01 16.41
C THR A 89 4.95 -7.95 15.79
N TRP A 90 5.19 -8.75 14.73
CA TRP A 90 6.46 -8.73 13.98
C TRP A 90 6.45 -7.67 12.88
N SER A 91 7.66 -7.28 12.42
CA SER A 91 7.83 -6.42 11.24
C SER A 91 7.49 -7.17 9.95
N LEU A 92 6.74 -6.50 9.06
CA LEU A 92 6.43 -6.96 7.70
C LEU A 92 7.31 -6.28 6.63
N GLU A 93 8.34 -5.55 7.03
CA GLU A 93 9.23 -4.85 6.10
C GLU A 93 9.85 -5.83 5.08
N GLY A 94 9.66 -5.54 3.80
CA GLY A 94 10.14 -6.38 2.70
C GLY A 94 9.40 -7.70 2.52
N ILE A 95 8.30 -7.94 3.23
CA ILE A 95 7.46 -9.14 3.07
C ILE A 95 6.28 -8.78 2.19
N ASP A 96 6.12 -9.52 1.10
CA ASP A 96 4.94 -9.41 0.26
C ASP A 96 3.77 -10.18 0.88
N THR A 97 2.75 -9.46 1.36
CA THR A 97 1.64 -10.08 2.10
C THR A 97 0.43 -10.36 1.22
N VAL A 98 -0.19 -11.51 1.46
CA VAL A 98 -1.42 -11.96 0.82
C VAL A 98 -2.48 -12.22 1.87
N ARG A 99 -3.67 -11.65 1.66
CA ARG A 99 -4.82 -11.87 2.54
C ARG A 99 -5.46 -13.23 2.25
N VAL A 100 -5.54 -14.10 3.24
CA VAL A 100 -6.03 -15.49 3.04
C VAL A 100 -7.45 -15.55 2.49
N THR A 101 -8.32 -14.61 2.84
CA THR A 101 -9.70 -14.55 2.32
C THR A 101 -9.79 -14.22 0.83
N THR A 102 -8.69 -13.79 0.20
CA THR A 102 -8.64 -13.54 -1.25
C THR A 102 -8.21 -14.76 -2.05
N LEU A 103 -7.69 -15.79 -1.39
CA LEU A 103 -7.29 -17.04 -2.03
C LEU A 103 -8.55 -17.84 -2.38
N SER A 104 -8.66 -18.26 -3.64
CA SER A 104 -9.86 -18.95 -4.16
C SER A 104 -10.08 -20.33 -3.52
N ASP A 105 -9.02 -20.95 -3.02
CA ASP A 105 -8.98 -22.24 -2.36
C ASP A 105 -9.00 -22.13 -0.82
N TYR A 106 -9.12 -20.92 -0.28
CA TYR A 106 -9.20 -20.75 1.16
C TYR A 106 -10.56 -21.16 1.72
N ASN A 107 -10.55 -22.18 2.56
CA ASN A 107 -11.71 -22.62 3.33
C ASN A 107 -11.57 -22.13 4.78
N PRO A 108 -12.21 -21.01 5.17
CA PRO A 108 -12.13 -20.51 6.53
C PRO A 108 -12.73 -21.54 7.51
N PRO A 109 -12.23 -21.60 8.75
CA PRO A 109 -12.85 -22.43 9.77
C PRO A 109 -14.33 -22.06 9.95
N GLN A 110 -15.18 -23.09 9.90
CA GLN A 110 -16.60 -22.97 10.21
C GLN A 110 -16.72 -23.13 11.72
N ASN A 111 -16.86 -22.01 12.43
CA ASN A 111 -17.00 -21.99 13.88
C ASN A 111 -18.36 -22.55 14.31
#